data_AF-A0A7W0QGW8-F1
#
_entry.id   AF-A0A7W0QGW8-F1
#
_cell.length_a   1.000
_cell.length_b   1.000
_cell.length_c   1.000
_cell.angle_alpha   90.00
_cell.angle_beta   90.00
_cell.angle_gamma   90.00
#
_symmetry.space_group_name_H-M   'P 1'
#
loop_
_entity.id
_entity.type
_entity.pdbx_description
1 polymer ?
#
loop_
_entity_poly.entity_id
_entity_poly.type
_entity_poly.pdbx_seq_one_letter_code
_entity_poly.pdbx_strand_id
1 'polypeptide(L)'
;MTTSQIPSAPPEGRPVPPKDWVPGLVENAKTDVVSGFILFLIALPLCLAIALASGAPAIAGVIAGIVAGTLACLLSGSYVTINGPAAGMIVIVSGAVTELGFKGALAVGVVAGGIQILLSFAKAGKMTGFFPLSVIHGMLAGIGLIIMAGQIHVALGRLNPGAHGFHIFTEIPPSFENLVPEIAVIGLAAVLVMIIWPRLGKVGKLVPAPLVAVVVGTVIAAVNGAGDILIRDEDGDARSSTVDLGGGLL
;
A
#
# COMPACT_ATOMS: atom_id res chain seq x y z
N MET A 1 -43.62 1.83 19.87
CA MET A 1 -43.86 2.91 18.90
C MET A 1 -43.04 4.12 19.33
N THR A 2 -41.82 4.25 18.82
CA THR A 2 -40.97 5.42 19.04
C THR A 2 -40.52 5.90 17.67
N THR A 3 -41.14 7.00 17.25
CA THR A 3 -40.90 7.71 15.99
C THR A 3 -39.40 7.94 15.81
N SER A 4 -38.86 7.38 14.73
CA SER A 4 -37.56 7.72 14.15
C SER A 4 -37.56 9.23 13.88
N GLN A 5 -36.96 9.99 14.79
CA GLN A 5 -36.68 11.40 14.60
C GLN A 5 -35.62 11.51 13.51
N ILE A 6 -36.06 11.83 12.30
CA ILE A 6 -35.20 12.33 11.23
C ILE A 6 -34.47 13.55 11.81
N PRO A 7 -33.12 13.58 11.84
CA PRO A 7 -32.40 14.70 12.42
C PRO A 7 -32.84 16.02 11.79
N SER A 8 -33.25 16.97 12.65
CA SER A 8 -33.44 18.37 12.29
C SER A 8 -32.22 18.89 11.53
N ALA A 9 -32.47 19.73 10.52
CA ALA A 9 -31.48 20.27 9.58
C ALA A 9 -30.10 20.56 10.23
N PRO A 10 -28.99 20.24 9.54
CA PRO A 10 -27.66 20.46 10.09
C PRO A 10 -27.47 21.93 10.48
N PRO A 11 -26.79 22.21 11.61
CA PRO A 11 -26.53 23.57 12.05
C PRO A 11 -25.78 24.36 10.97
N GLU A 12 -26.09 25.65 10.89
CA GLU A 12 -25.69 26.59 9.86
C GLU A 12 -24.18 26.51 9.56
N GLY A 13 -23.82 26.23 8.30
CA GLY A 13 -22.43 26.13 7.84
C GLY A 13 -21.84 24.71 7.78
N ARG A 14 -22.54 23.67 8.24
CA ARG A 14 -22.08 22.28 8.02
C ARG A 14 -22.57 21.75 6.65
N PRO A 15 -21.70 21.10 5.86
CA PRO A 15 -22.15 20.40 4.65
C PRO A 15 -23.27 19.42 5.00
N VAL A 16 -24.36 19.47 4.25
CA VAL A 16 -25.43 18.46 4.37
C VAL A 16 -24.83 17.09 4.05
N PRO A 17 -25.06 16.06 4.90
CA PRO A 17 -24.57 14.72 4.58
C PRO A 17 -25.22 14.25 3.26
N PRO A 18 -24.46 13.57 2.38
CA PRO A 18 -25.03 13.01 1.17
C PRO A 18 -26.15 12.03 1.52
N LYS A 19 -27.13 11.90 0.61
CA LYS A 19 -28.24 10.95 0.81
C LYS A 19 -27.71 9.52 0.87
N ASP A 20 -28.38 8.68 1.66
CA ASP A 20 -28.01 7.27 1.78
C ASP A 20 -28.26 6.50 0.47
N TRP A 21 -27.45 5.46 0.23
CA TRP A 21 -27.66 4.44 -0.82
C TRP A 21 -27.82 5.00 -2.24
N VAL A 22 -28.80 4.47 -2.99
CA VAL A 22 -28.98 4.72 -4.43
C VAL A 22 -29.21 6.21 -4.75
N PRO A 23 -30.03 6.98 -3.99
CA PRO A 23 -30.16 8.42 -4.20
C PRO A 23 -28.83 9.18 -4.13
N GLY A 24 -27.96 8.87 -3.17
CA GLY A 24 -26.65 9.51 -3.04
C GLY A 24 -25.66 9.09 -4.12
N LEU A 25 -25.72 7.82 -4.55
CA LEU A 25 -24.89 7.30 -5.62
C LEU A 25 -25.21 7.95 -6.97
N VAL A 26 -26.49 8.15 -7.28
CA VAL A 26 -26.91 8.82 -8.52
C VAL A 26 -26.52 10.30 -8.50
N GLU A 27 -26.66 10.96 -7.34
CA GLU A 27 -26.30 12.37 -7.15
C GLU A 27 -24.80 12.61 -7.36
N ASN A 28 -23.95 11.71 -6.86
CA ASN A 28 -22.48 11.85 -6.91
C ASN A 28 -21.79 10.94 -7.94
N ALA A 29 -22.53 10.29 -8.83
CA ALA A 29 -21.99 9.28 -9.75
C ALA A 29 -20.77 9.77 -10.55
N LYS A 30 -20.79 11.03 -11.03
CA LYS A 30 -19.69 11.59 -11.82
C LYS A 30 -18.41 11.73 -10.99
N THR A 31 -18.53 12.24 -9.76
CA THR A 31 -17.37 12.45 -8.88
C THR A 31 -16.84 11.13 -8.33
N ASP A 32 -17.74 10.20 -8.02
CA ASP A 32 -17.41 8.90 -7.44
C ASP A 32 -16.75 7.98 -8.48
N VAL A 33 -17.20 8.00 -9.74
CA VAL A 33 -16.56 7.23 -10.82
C VAL A 33 -15.15 7.73 -11.11
N VAL A 34 -14.95 9.05 -11.19
CA VAL A 34 -13.62 9.62 -11.44
C VAL A 34 -12.68 9.34 -10.26
N SER A 35 -13.15 9.58 -9.03
CA SER A 35 -12.33 9.34 -7.83
C SER A 35 -12.04 7.86 -7.63
N GLY A 36 -13.01 6.99 -7.88
CA GLY A 36 -12.85 5.53 -7.82
C GLY A 36 -11.86 5.02 -8.86
N PHE A 37 -11.89 5.55 -10.08
CA PHE A 37 -10.92 5.19 -11.12
C PHE A 37 -9.50 5.62 -10.75
N ILE A 38 -9.32 6.85 -10.24
CA ILE A 38 -8.02 7.32 -9.75
C ILE A 38 -7.52 6.44 -8.60
N LEU A 39 -8.39 6.12 -7.65
CA LEU A 39 -8.05 5.27 -6.51
C LEU A 39 -7.68 3.85 -6.96
N PHE A 40 -8.38 3.28 -7.93
CA PHE A 40 -8.05 1.98 -8.52
C PHE A 40 -6.62 1.95 -9.09
N LEU A 41 -6.23 3.01 -9.82
CA LEU A 41 -4.87 3.13 -10.37
C LEU A 41 -3.78 3.21 -9.28
N ILE A 42 -4.08 3.77 -8.11
CA ILE A 42 -3.16 3.83 -6.97
C ILE A 42 -3.18 2.52 -6.18
N ALA A 43 -4.35 1.92 -6.00
CA ALA A 43 -4.56 0.76 -5.15
C ALA A 43 -3.98 -0.52 -5.76
N LEU A 44 -4.06 -0.69 -7.09
CA LEU A 44 -3.48 -1.86 -7.76
C LEU A 44 -1.99 -2.07 -7.46
N PRO A 45 -1.08 -1.10 -7.74
CA PRO A 45 0.35 -1.28 -7.46
C PRO A 45 0.61 -1.43 -5.95
N LEU A 46 -0.15 -0.72 -5.10
CA LEU A 46 -0.03 -0.86 -3.65
C LEU A 46 -0.38 -2.26 -3.16
N CYS A 47 -1.45 -2.87 -3.68
CA CYS A 47 -1.87 -4.22 -3.31
C CYS A 47 -0.83 -5.27 -3.73
N LEU A 48 -0.24 -5.11 -4.92
CA LEU A 48 0.86 -5.96 -5.39
C LEU A 48 2.09 -5.82 -4.50
N ALA A 49 2.52 -4.59 -4.22
CA ALA A 49 3.70 -4.30 -3.41
C ALA A 49 3.56 -4.87 -2.00
N ILE A 50 2.40 -4.68 -1.36
CA ILE A 50 2.13 -5.23 -0.02
C ILE A 50 2.15 -6.76 -0.02
N ALA A 51 1.56 -7.41 -1.03
CA ALA A 51 1.53 -8.87 -1.11
C ALA A 51 2.94 -9.46 -1.28
N LEU A 52 3.72 -8.91 -2.21
CA LEU A 52 5.10 -9.34 -2.46
C LEU A 52 5.98 -9.12 -1.24
N ALA A 53 5.88 -7.96 -0.59
CA ALA A 53 6.59 -7.67 0.65
C ALA A 53 6.18 -8.60 1.82
N SER A 54 4.97 -9.16 1.77
CA SER A 54 4.49 -10.11 2.77
C SER A 54 4.89 -11.56 2.47
N GLY A 55 5.61 -11.83 1.38
CA GLY A 55 5.93 -13.19 0.92
C GLY A 55 4.72 -13.97 0.38
N ALA A 56 3.63 -13.26 0.03
CA ALA A 56 2.42 -13.86 -0.53
C ALA A 56 2.37 -13.71 -2.05
N PRO A 57 1.65 -14.60 -2.77
CA PRO A 57 1.43 -14.44 -4.21
C PRO A 57 0.78 -13.08 -4.52
N ALA A 58 1.28 -12.36 -5.54
CA ALA A 58 0.79 -11.03 -5.92
C ALA A 58 -0.74 -10.97 -6.11
N ILE A 59 -1.33 -12.01 -6.71
CA ILE A 59 -2.76 -12.11 -6.94
C ILE A 59 -3.58 -12.12 -5.64
N ALA A 60 -3.02 -12.64 -4.54
CA ALA A 60 -3.70 -12.68 -3.25
C ALA A 60 -3.93 -11.27 -2.69
N GLY A 61 -2.98 -10.35 -2.89
CA GLY A 61 -3.15 -8.94 -2.51
C GLY A 61 -4.25 -8.25 -3.29
N VAL A 62 -4.33 -8.49 -4.60
CA VAL A 62 -5.39 -7.94 -5.46
C VAL A 62 -6.75 -8.45 -5.02
N ILE A 63 -6.89 -9.76 -4.80
CA ILE A 63 -8.15 -10.36 -4.33
C ILE A 63 -8.54 -9.78 -2.97
N ALA A 64 -7.59 -9.67 -2.03
CA ALA A 64 -7.85 -9.06 -0.72
C ALA A 64 -8.34 -7.60 -0.84
N GLY A 65 -7.72 -6.81 -1.74
CA GLY A 65 -8.15 -5.45 -2.06
C GLY A 65 -9.56 -5.38 -2.64
N ILE A 66 -9.90 -6.23 -3.61
CA ILE A 66 -11.24 -6.28 -4.21
C ILE A 66 -12.29 -6.66 -3.17
N VAL A 67 -12.05 -7.73 -2.41
CA VAL A 67 -12.99 -8.24 -1.40
C VAL A 67 -13.18 -7.23 -0.26
N ALA A 68 -12.10 -6.63 0.25
CA ALA A 68 -12.19 -5.59 1.26
C ALA A 68 -12.90 -4.33 0.73
N GLY A 69 -12.53 -3.86 -0.46
CA GLY A 69 -13.11 -2.66 -1.08
C GLY A 69 -14.59 -2.81 -1.43
N THR A 70 -15.06 -4.02 -1.74
CA THR A 70 -16.48 -4.29 -1.97
C THR A 70 -17.23 -4.57 -0.68
N LEU A 71 -16.93 -5.68 0.01
CA LEU A 71 -17.69 -6.10 1.17
C LEU A 71 -17.61 -5.10 2.33
N ALA A 72 -16.43 -4.56 2.63
CA ALA A 72 -16.31 -3.64 3.75
C ALA A 72 -16.98 -2.29 3.46
N CYS A 73 -16.98 -1.82 2.20
CA CYS A 73 -17.70 -0.60 1.84
C CYS A 73 -19.22 -0.78 1.88
N LEU A 74 -19.75 -1.94 1.46
CA LEU A 74 -21.18 -2.26 1.57
C LEU A 74 -21.66 -2.35 3.03
N LEU A 75 -20.78 -2.80 3.94
CA LEU A 75 -21.09 -2.97 5.37
C LEU A 75 -20.70 -1.75 6.22
N SER A 76 -19.99 -0.78 5.64
CA SER A 76 -19.49 0.42 6.34
C SER A 76 -20.55 1.52 6.39
N GLY A 77 -20.56 2.30 7.48
CA GLY A 77 -21.40 3.49 7.63
C GLY A 77 -20.74 4.80 7.19
N SER A 78 -19.62 4.73 6.47
CA SER A 78 -18.85 5.91 6.04
C SER A 78 -18.87 6.08 4.53
N TYR A 79 -19.12 7.32 4.09
CA TYR A 79 -19.23 7.71 2.68
C TYR A 79 -17.90 7.85 1.95
N VAL A 80 -16.77 7.98 2.67
CA VAL A 80 -15.46 8.32 2.07
C VAL A 80 -14.35 7.36 2.54
N THR A 81 -14.69 6.32 3.31
CA THR A 81 -13.69 5.37 3.80
C THR A 81 -13.35 4.35 2.73
N ILE A 82 -12.05 4.11 2.58
CA ILE A 82 -11.48 3.13 1.66
C ILE A 82 -10.92 1.98 2.50
N ASN A 83 -11.27 0.76 2.16
CA ASN A 83 -10.79 -0.45 2.83
C ASN A 83 -9.84 -1.22 1.91
N GLY A 84 -8.71 -1.67 2.45
CA GLY A 84 -7.73 -2.45 1.70
C GLY A 84 -6.59 -2.94 2.59
N PRO A 85 -5.62 -3.69 2.03
CA PRO A 85 -4.45 -4.16 2.76
C PRO A 85 -3.66 -2.98 3.34
N ALA A 86 -3.43 -2.99 4.65
CA ALA A 86 -2.66 -1.95 5.32
C ALA A 86 -1.17 -2.30 5.32
N ALA A 87 -0.29 -1.30 5.16
CA ALA A 87 1.16 -1.49 5.20
C ALA A 87 1.64 -2.18 6.50
N GLY A 88 0.97 -1.91 7.62
CA GLY A 88 1.27 -2.58 8.90
C GLY A 88 1.01 -4.08 8.92
N MET A 89 0.19 -4.60 7.99
CA MET A 89 -0.06 -6.03 7.88
C MET A 89 1.12 -6.81 7.28
N ILE A 90 2.06 -6.13 6.62
CA ILE A 90 3.20 -6.79 5.95
C ILE A 90 3.97 -7.66 6.95
N VAL A 91 4.36 -7.09 8.09
CA VAL A 91 5.16 -7.79 9.10
C VAL A 91 4.40 -8.97 9.71
N ILE A 92 3.10 -8.80 9.96
CA ILE A 92 2.25 -9.84 10.57
C ILE A 92 2.05 -11.00 9.59
N VAL A 93 1.72 -10.69 8.32
CA VAL A 93 1.50 -11.71 7.28
C VAL A 93 2.81 -12.38 6.92
N SER A 94 3.90 -11.63 6.75
CA SER A 94 5.24 -12.18 6.50
C SER A 94 5.64 -13.15 7.62
N GLY A 95 5.47 -12.76 8.89
CA GLY A 95 5.72 -13.66 10.02
C GLY A 95 4.89 -14.93 9.96
N ALA A 96 3.58 -14.82 9.72
CA ALA A 96 2.70 -15.98 9.61
C ALA A 96 3.03 -16.89 8.42
N VAL A 97 3.44 -16.32 7.28
CA VAL A 97 3.86 -17.08 6.09
C VAL A 97 5.18 -17.80 6.36
N THR A 98 6.14 -17.16 7.01
CA THR A 98 7.42 -17.77 7.37
C THR A 98 7.27 -18.91 8.38
N GLU A 99 6.38 -18.77 9.37
CA GLU A 99 6.18 -19.79 10.40
C GLU A 99 5.27 -20.94 9.97
N LEU A 100 4.17 -20.65 9.26
CA LEU A 100 3.09 -21.61 9.00
C LEU A 100 2.87 -21.90 7.51
N GLY A 101 3.64 -21.26 6.64
CA GLY A 101 3.43 -21.26 5.20
C GLY A 101 2.20 -20.45 4.78
N PHE A 102 2.06 -20.21 3.47
CA PHE A 102 0.98 -19.39 2.93
C PHE A 102 -0.42 -19.93 3.26
N LYS A 103 -0.62 -21.25 3.19
CA LYS A 103 -1.91 -21.88 3.57
C LYS A 103 -2.22 -21.69 5.06
N GLY A 104 -1.21 -21.76 5.93
CA GLY A 104 -1.35 -21.50 7.35
C GLY A 104 -1.71 -20.06 7.64
N ALA A 105 -1.06 -19.11 6.96
CA ALA A 105 -1.38 -17.68 7.06
C ALA A 105 -2.84 -17.37 6.66
N LEU A 106 -3.37 -18.03 5.62
CA LEU A 106 -4.79 -17.91 5.25
C LEU A 106 -5.71 -18.44 6.35
N ALA A 107 -5.38 -19.59 6.95
CA ALA A 107 -6.16 -20.14 8.07
C ALA A 107 -6.16 -19.20 9.28
N VAL A 108 -5.01 -18.59 9.62
CA VAL A 108 -4.91 -17.54 10.64
C VAL A 108 -5.81 -16.36 10.30
N GLY A 109 -5.83 -15.92 9.04
CA GLY A 109 -6.72 -14.85 8.57
C GLY A 109 -8.20 -15.16 8.79
N VAL A 110 -8.64 -16.39 8.49
CA VAL A 110 -10.03 -16.82 8.72
C VAL A 110 -10.37 -16.82 10.22
N VAL A 111 -9.48 -17.35 11.06
CA VAL A 111 -9.67 -17.38 12.51
C VAL A 111 -9.71 -15.96 13.09
N ALA A 112 -8.78 -15.10 12.68
CA ALA A 112 -8.75 -13.69 13.08
C ALA A 112 -10.03 -12.95 12.66
N GLY A 113 -10.53 -13.18 11.44
CA GLY A 113 -11.80 -12.63 10.98
C GLY A 113 -13.00 -13.12 11.82
N GLY A 114 -13.03 -14.41 12.17
CA GLY A 114 -14.04 -14.96 13.08
C GLY A 114 -14.01 -14.31 14.47
N ILE A 115 -12.81 -14.11 15.02
CA ILE A 115 -12.62 -13.39 16.29
C ILE A 115 -13.09 -11.93 16.17
N GLN A 116 -12.77 -11.24 15.07
CA GLN A 116 -13.23 -9.87 14.82
C GLN A 116 -14.75 -9.77 14.75
N ILE A 117 -15.41 -10.72 14.09
CA ILE A 117 -16.88 -10.80 14.05
C ILE A 117 -17.45 -11.00 15.46
N LEU A 118 -16.87 -11.90 16.27
CA LEU A 118 -17.30 -12.12 17.64
C LEU A 118 -17.13 -10.86 18.52
N LEU A 119 -16.00 -10.17 18.39
CA LEU A 119 -15.73 -8.91 19.09
C LEU A 119 -16.69 -7.78 18.65
N SER A 120 -17.12 -7.79 17.38
CA SER A 120 -18.12 -6.86 16.87
C SER A 120 -19.48 -7.04 17.58
N PHE A 121 -19.92 -8.28 17.81
CA PHE A 121 -21.14 -8.56 18.59
C PHE A 121 -21.04 -8.10 20.05
N ALA A 122 -19.85 -8.20 20.64
CA ALA A 122 -19.57 -7.64 21.97
C ALA A 122 -19.50 -6.10 21.98
N LYS A 123 -19.66 -5.44 20.82
CA LYS A 123 -19.51 -3.98 20.64
C LYS A 123 -18.14 -3.47 21.10
N ALA A 124 -17.11 -4.32 21.02
CA ALA A 124 -15.74 -3.98 21.39
C ALA A 124 -15.19 -2.80 20.57
N GLY A 125 -15.75 -2.53 19.39
CA GLY A 125 -15.43 -1.33 18.59
C GLY A 125 -15.59 -0.01 19.35
N LYS A 126 -16.46 0.06 20.37
CA LYS A 126 -16.58 1.25 21.24
C LYS A 126 -15.34 1.51 22.08
N MET A 127 -14.53 0.48 22.35
CA MET A 127 -13.31 0.59 23.14
C MET A 127 -12.19 1.31 22.39
N THR A 128 -12.31 1.49 21.07
CA THR A 128 -11.34 2.26 20.28
C THR A 128 -11.22 3.71 20.76
N GLY A 129 -12.31 4.27 21.31
CA GLY A 129 -12.30 5.60 21.92
C GLY A 129 -11.52 5.72 23.24
N PHE A 130 -11.04 4.60 23.81
CA PHE A 130 -10.22 4.61 25.03
C PHE A 130 -8.73 4.73 24.75
N PHE A 131 -8.31 4.54 23.49
CA PHE A 131 -6.91 4.75 23.13
C PHE A 131 -6.61 6.25 23.07
N PRO A 132 -5.65 6.74 23.87
CA PRO A 132 -5.30 8.15 23.85
C PRO A 132 -4.72 8.50 22.48
N LEU A 133 -5.07 9.68 21.95
CA LEU A 133 -4.58 10.14 20.65
C LEU A 133 -3.05 10.13 20.57
N SER A 134 -2.34 10.36 21.67
CA SER A 134 -0.88 10.30 21.73
C SER A 134 -0.31 8.94 21.32
N VAL A 135 -0.98 7.83 21.68
CA VAL A 135 -0.55 6.47 21.31
C VAL A 135 -0.75 6.25 19.80
N ILE A 136 -1.87 6.71 19.24
CA ILE A 136 -2.14 6.58 17.80
C ILE A 136 -1.11 7.37 16.98
N HIS A 137 -0.83 8.62 17.37
CA HIS A 137 0.19 9.43 16.70
C HIS A 137 1.59 8.81 16.85
N GLY A 138 1.94 8.27 18.02
CA GLY A 138 3.20 7.56 18.24
C GLY A 138 3.34 6.32 17.36
N MET A 139 2.27 5.51 17.25
CA MET A 139 2.23 4.33 16.38
C MET A 139 2.40 4.73 14.90
N LEU A 140 1.67 5.74 14.43
CA LEU A 140 1.78 6.23 13.05
C LEU A 140 3.17 6.82 12.76
N ALA A 141 3.77 7.55 13.72
CA ALA A 141 5.12 8.08 13.59
C ALA A 141 6.16 6.95 13.53
N GLY A 142 6.03 5.91 14.37
CA GLY A 142 6.91 4.74 14.34
C GLY A 142 6.84 3.97 13.03
N ILE A 143 5.63 3.69 12.55
CA ILE A 143 5.41 3.04 11.24
C ILE A 143 6.02 3.90 10.13
N GLY A 144 5.79 5.22 10.14
CA GLY A 144 6.36 6.15 9.17
C GLY A 144 7.89 6.14 9.17
N LEU A 145 8.52 6.11 10.35
CA LEU A 145 9.98 6.07 10.48
C LEU A 145 10.57 4.76 9.93
N ILE A 146 9.95 3.62 10.23
CA ILE A 146 10.37 2.31 9.71
C ILE A 146 10.25 2.27 8.18
N ILE A 147 9.14 2.78 7.62
CA ILE A 147 8.95 2.86 6.17
C ILE A 147 10.00 3.78 5.54
N MET A 148 10.21 4.98 6.08
CA MET A 148 11.22 5.91 5.57
C MET A 148 12.61 5.29 5.56
N ALA A 149 13.00 4.61 6.64
CA ALA A 149 14.28 3.92 6.72
C ALA A 149 14.37 2.82 5.65
N GLY A 150 13.34 2.01 5.45
CA GLY A 150 13.31 1.01 4.38
C GLY A 150 13.45 1.60 2.98
N GLN A 151 12.75 2.70 2.69
CA GLN A 151 12.82 3.34 1.38
C GLN A 151 14.19 3.98 1.09
N ILE A 152 14.96 4.39 2.11
CA ILE A 152 16.33 4.88 1.91
C ILE A 152 17.23 3.79 1.33
N HIS A 153 17.13 2.55 1.82
CA HIS A 153 17.93 1.42 1.33
C HIS A 153 17.58 1.09 -0.12
N VAL A 154 16.28 1.04 -0.44
CA VAL A 154 15.78 0.79 -1.79
C VAL A 154 16.22 1.91 -2.74
N ALA A 155 16.14 3.17 -2.31
CA ALA A 155 16.58 4.31 -3.10
C ALA A 155 18.09 4.29 -3.38
N LEU A 156 18.91 3.70 -2.50
CA LEU A 156 20.35 3.56 -2.69
C LEU A 156 20.74 2.32 -3.50
N GLY A 157 19.78 1.46 -3.87
CA GLY A 157 20.01 0.28 -4.70
C GLY A 157 20.08 -1.05 -3.95
N ARG A 158 19.71 -1.09 -2.67
CA ARG A 158 19.69 -2.32 -1.86
C ARG A 158 18.24 -2.76 -1.63
N LEU A 159 17.77 -3.75 -2.39
CA LEU A 159 16.36 -4.19 -2.35
C LEU A 159 16.02 -4.94 -1.06
N ASN A 160 16.98 -5.68 -0.50
CA ASN A 160 16.80 -6.45 0.74
C ASN A 160 17.88 -6.10 1.77
N PRO A 161 17.64 -5.13 2.67
CA PRO A 161 18.61 -4.80 3.71
C PRO A 161 18.85 -5.91 4.74
N GLY A 162 18.17 -7.07 4.67
CA GLY A 162 18.34 -8.22 5.58
C GLY A 162 17.94 -7.94 7.05
N ALA A 163 17.75 -6.68 7.41
CA ALA A 163 17.41 -6.21 8.74
C ALA A 163 15.94 -5.79 8.81
N HIS A 164 15.27 -6.21 9.89
CA HIS A 164 13.87 -5.91 10.16
C HIS A 164 13.72 -5.07 11.45
N GLY A 165 12.63 -4.30 11.53
CA GLY A 165 12.35 -3.46 12.71
C GLY A 165 13.42 -2.39 12.92
N PHE A 166 13.90 -2.23 14.16
CA PHE A 166 14.91 -1.21 14.50
C PHE A 166 16.31 -1.51 13.93
N HIS A 167 16.60 -2.75 13.54
CA HIS A 167 17.89 -3.08 12.93
C HIS A 167 18.06 -2.48 11.53
N ILE A 168 16.98 -2.00 10.90
CA ILE A 168 17.08 -1.33 9.61
C ILE A 168 17.87 -0.02 9.69
N PHE A 169 17.90 0.64 10.86
CA PHE A 169 18.63 1.90 11.04
C PHE A 169 20.15 1.70 11.09
N THR A 170 20.62 0.54 11.55
CA THR A 170 22.05 0.24 11.64
C THR A 170 22.66 -0.08 10.27
N GLU A 171 21.84 -0.51 9.32
CA GLU A 171 22.24 -0.83 7.94
C GLU A 171 22.29 0.41 7.02
N ILE A 172 21.91 1.60 7.51
CA ILE A 172 21.92 2.83 6.71
C ILE A 172 23.34 3.23 6.29
N PRO A 173 24.35 3.35 7.19
CA PRO A 173 25.69 3.78 6.77
C PRO A 173 26.34 2.85 5.73
N PRO A 174 26.32 1.50 5.88
CA PRO A 174 26.81 0.58 4.85
C PRO A 174 26.11 0.71 3.50
N SER A 175 24.84 1.14 3.49
CA SER A 175 24.06 1.32 2.28
C SER A 175 24.50 2.55 1.47
N PHE A 176 25.09 3.55 2.12
CA PHE A 176 25.73 4.67 1.41
C PHE A 176 27.09 4.27 0.81
N GLU A 177 27.79 3.32 1.41
CA GLU A 177 29.08 2.86 0.89
C GLU A 177 28.92 1.99 -0.36
N ASN A 178 27.83 1.22 -0.45
CA ASN A 178 27.53 0.33 -1.57
C ASN A 178 26.41 0.89 -2.46
N LEU A 179 26.44 2.20 -2.73
CA LEU A 179 25.41 2.85 -3.52
C LEU A 179 25.48 2.42 -5.00
N VAL A 180 24.32 2.14 -5.60
CA VAL A 180 24.20 1.91 -7.04
C VAL A 180 23.72 3.21 -7.69
N PRO A 181 24.59 3.95 -8.42
CA PRO A 181 24.26 5.30 -8.90
C PRO A 181 23.02 5.36 -9.78
N GLU A 182 22.78 4.32 -10.57
CA GLU A 182 21.66 4.22 -11.50
C GLU A 182 20.31 4.18 -10.76
N ILE A 183 20.22 3.37 -9.70
CA ILE A 183 19.02 3.25 -8.87
C ILE A 183 18.82 4.52 -8.04
N ALA A 184 19.92 5.10 -7.53
CA ALA A 184 19.89 6.38 -6.81
C ALA A 184 19.33 7.53 -7.65
N VAL A 185 19.65 7.60 -8.94
CA VAL A 185 19.08 8.59 -9.86
C VAL A 185 17.59 8.38 -10.05
N ILE A 186 17.12 7.14 -10.18
CA ILE A 186 15.69 6.82 -10.30
C ILE A 186 14.94 7.21 -9.00
N GLY A 187 15.50 6.86 -7.84
CA GLY A 187 14.94 7.22 -6.54
C GLY A 187 14.85 8.74 -6.34
N LEU A 188 15.91 9.46 -6.68
CA LEU A 188 15.93 10.93 -6.63
C LEU A 188 14.91 11.54 -7.59
N ALA A 189 14.82 11.05 -8.83
CA ALA A 189 13.84 11.49 -9.80
C ALA A 189 12.40 11.27 -9.30
N ALA A 190 12.11 10.11 -8.70
CA ALA A 190 10.80 9.82 -8.11
C ALA A 190 10.44 10.81 -6.98
N VAL A 191 11.38 11.12 -6.09
CA VAL A 191 11.20 12.13 -5.03
C VAL A 191 10.94 13.52 -5.62
N LEU A 192 11.71 13.93 -6.63
CA LEU A 192 11.50 15.20 -7.32
C LEU A 192 10.13 15.27 -7.99
N VAL A 193 9.68 14.19 -8.64
CA VAL A 193 8.32 14.11 -9.21
C VAL A 193 7.27 14.25 -8.11
N MET A 194 7.40 13.55 -6.98
CA MET A 194 6.44 13.67 -5.88
C MET A 194 6.36 15.09 -5.29
N ILE A 195 7.48 15.83 -5.28
CA ILE A 195 7.55 17.20 -4.77
C ILE A 195 7.02 18.21 -5.80
N ILE A 196 7.41 18.08 -7.06
CA ILE A 196 7.15 19.08 -8.11
C ILE A 196 5.76 18.88 -8.70
N TRP A 197 5.32 17.64 -8.95
CA TRP A 197 4.09 17.33 -9.68
C TRP A 197 2.82 17.94 -9.06
N PRO A 198 2.59 17.88 -7.73
CA PRO A 198 1.41 18.52 -7.11
C PRO A 198 1.40 20.05 -7.26
N ARG A 199 2.55 20.68 -7.56
CA ARG A 199 2.67 22.13 -7.73
C ARG A 199 2.33 22.61 -9.15
N LEU A 200 2.19 21.71 -10.13
CA LEU A 200 1.90 22.05 -11.54
C LEU A 200 0.43 22.45 -11.82
N GLY A 201 -0.32 22.85 -10.79
CA GLY A 201 -1.68 23.38 -10.95
C GLY A 201 -2.72 22.30 -11.24
N LYS A 202 -3.51 22.46 -12.31
CA LYS A 202 -4.69 21.62 -12.59
C LYS A 202 -4.34 20.17 -12.98
N VAL A 203 -3.21 19.96 -13.63
CA VAL A 203 -2.77 18.62 -14.09
C VAL A 203 -2.34 17.74 -12.91
N GLY A 204 -1.62 18.32 -11.94
CA GLY A 204 -1.21 17.63 -10.70
C GLY A 204 -2.38 17.24 -9.78
N LYS A 205 -3.57 17.83 -9.98
CA LYS A 205 -4.80 17.44 -9.27
C LYS A 205 -5.53 16.27 -9.93
N LEU A 206 -5.30 16.05 -11.22
CA LEU A 206 -6.02 15.03 -12.01
C LEU A 206 -5.28 13.70 -12.00
N VAL A 207 -3.93 13.74 -12.05
CA VAL A 207 -3.09 12.54 -12.08
C VAL A 207 -2.29 12.44 -10.78
N PRO A 208 -2.41 11.34 -10.02
CA PRO A 208 -1.63 11.13 -8.81
C PRO A 208 -0.12 11.17 -9.06
N ALA A 209 0.62 11.91 -8.23
CA ALA A 209 2.07 11.97 -8.32
C ALA A 209 2.77 10.59 -8.26
N PRO A 210 2.32 9.61 -7.45
CA PRO A 210 2.91 8.27 -7.46
C PRO A 210 2.85 7.57 -8.83
N LEU A 211 1.76 7.73 -9.58
CA LEU A 211 1.61 7.11 -10.90
C LEU A 211 2.62 7.69 -11.89
N VAL A 212 2.83 9.00 -11.82
CA VAL A 212 3.79 9.70 -12.68
C VAL A 212 5.22 9.35 -12.29
N ALA A 213 5.52 9.22 -11.00
CA ALA A 213 6.81 8.77 -10.52
C ALA A 213 7.17 7.39 -11.08
N VAL A 214 6.21 6.45 -11.10
CA VAL A 214 6.41 5.13 -11.72
C VAL A 214 6.71 5.26 -13.22
N VAL A 215 5.90 6.00 -13.98
CA VAL A 215 6.11 6.16 -15.43
C VAL A 215 7.47 6.79 -15.73
N VAL A 216 7.83 7.87 -15.03
CA VAL A 216 9.13 8.54 -15.18
C VAL A 216 10.27 7.60 -14.81
N GLY A 217 10.14 6.87 -13.71
CA GLY A 217 11.12 5.87 -13.28
C GLY A 217 11.32 4.76 -14.32
N THR A 218 10.24 4.22 -14.89
CA THR A 218 10.30 3.19 -15.94
C THR A 218 10.99 3.71 -17.21
N VAL A 219 10.70 4.95 -17.62
CA VAL A 219 11.36 5.56 -18.79
C VAL A 219 12.85 5.75 -18.55
N ILE A 220 13.24 6.25 -17.37
CA ILE A 220 14.65 6.42 -16.99
C ILE A 220 15.35 5.05 -16.95
N ALA A 221 14.71 4.03 -16.38
CA ALA A 221 15.27 2.68 -16.33
C ALA A 221 15.46 2.07 -17.74
N ALA A 222 14.49 2.26 -18.63
CA ALA A 222 14.55 1.76 -20.00
C ALA A 222 15.67 2.42 -20.83
N VAL A 223 15.89 3.72 -20.64
CA VAL A 223 16.94 4.47 -21.37
C VAL A 223 18.34 4.12 -20.87
N ASN A 224 18.51 3.86 -19.58
CA ASN A 224 19.81 3.54 -18.98
C ASN A 224 20.17 2.05 -19.05
N GLY A 225 19.32 1.18 -19.61
CA GLY A 225 19.55 -0.27 -19.62
C GLY A 225 19.46 -0.95 -18.25
N ALA A 226 18.98 -0.23 -17.22
CA ALA A 226 18.91 -0.69 -15.83
C ALA A 226 17.88 -1.81 -15.59
N GLY A 227 17.09 -2.17 -16.61
CA GLY A 227 16.17 -3.31 -16.55
C GLY A 227 16.88 -4.65 -16.26
N ASP A 228 18.14 -4.79 -16.70
CA ASP A 228 18.94 -6.01 -16.51
C ASP A 228 19.60 -6.09 -15.11
N ILE A 229 19.63 -4.96 -14.39
CA ILE A 229 20.30 -4.83 -13.07
C ILE A 229 19.31 -5.13 -11.94
N LEU A 230 18.03 -4.79 -12.10
CA LEU A 230 16.97 -5.13 -11.14
C LEU A 230 16.67 -6.64 -11.10
N ILE A 231 16.78 -7.33 -12.25
CA ILE A 231 16.57 -8.79 -12.33
C ILE A 231 17.69 -9.55 -11.60
N ARG A 232 18.95 -9.07 -11.69
CA ARG A 232 20.10 -9.74 -11.07
C ARG A 232 20.13 -9.66 -9.54
N ASP A 233 19.47 -8.67 -8.92
CA ASP A 233 19.39 -8.54 -7.45
C ASP A 233 18.16 -9.28 -6.88
N GLU A 234 17.04 -9.37 -7.64
CA GLU A 234 15.86 -10.18 -7.27
C GLU A 234 16.16 -11.69 -7.30
N ASP A 235 17.05 -12.12 -8.20
CA ASP A 235 17.49 -13.52 -8.37
C ASP A 235 18.73 -13.90 -7.55
N GLY A 236 19.10 -13.13 -6.51
CA GLY A 236 20.27 -13.39 -5.68
C GLY A 236 20.42 -14.86 -5.25
N ASP A 237 21.22 -15.61 -6.01
CA ASP A 237 21.57 -17.01 -5.79
C ASP A 237 20.40 -18.04 -5.86
N ALA A 238 19.73 -18.14 -7.01
CA ALA A 238 18.98 -19.35 -7.36
C ALA A 238 19.23 -19.79 -8.82
N ARG A 239 20.19 -20.70 -8.98
CA ARG A 239 20.59 -21.45 -10.19
C ARG A 239 21.68 -20.82 -11.06
N SER A 240 22.91 -21.27 -10.77
CA SER A 240 23.71 -21.96 -11.79
C SER A 240 22.80 -22.87 -12.64
N SER A 241 22.45 -22.42 -13.85
CA SER A 241 22.15 -23.24 -15.04
C SER A 241 21.77 -22.33 -16.21
N THR A 242 22.78 -22.02 -17.03
CA THR A 242 22.73 -22.14 -18.49
C THR A 242 21.49 -21.60 -19.21
N VAL A 243 21.63 -20.40 -19.77
CA VAL A 243 21.06 -20.12 -21.10
C VAL A 243 22.23 -19.81 -22.02
N ASP A 244 22.76 -20.90 -22.57
CA ASP A 244 23.66 -20.94 -23.72
C ASP A 244 22.94 -20.28 -24.90
N LEU A 245 23.44 -19.11 -25.30
CA LEU A 245 23.14 -18.49 -26.59
C LEU A 245 24.43 -18.36 -27.38
N GLY A 246 24.90 -19.48 -27.95
CA GLY A 246 25.72 -19.43 -29.15
C GLY A 246 26.89 -20.41 -29.18
N GLY A 247 26.60 -21.68 -29.45
CA GLY A 247 27.60 -22.72 -29.72
C GLY A 247 27.08 -23.84 -30.62
N GLY A 248 26.34 -23.49 -31.67
CA GLY A 248 25.75 -24.42 -32.63
C GLY A 248 26.06 -24.01 -34.07
N LEU A 249 27.34 -23.96 -34.42
CA LEU A 249 27.84 -24.11 -35.79
C LEU A 249 29.34 -24.41 -35.71
N LEU A 250 29.67 -25.67 -36.08
CA LEU A 250 30.94 -26.39 -36.05
C LEU A 250 31.14 -27.30 -34.82
#